data_AF-A0A1H7VR96-F1
#
_entry.id   AF-A0A1H7VR96-F1
#
_cell.length_a   1.000
_cell.length_b   1.000
_cell.length_c   1.000
_cell.angle_alpha   90.00
_cell.angle_beta   90.00
_cell.angle_gamma   90.00
#
_symmetry.space_group_name_H-M   'P 1'
#
loop_
_entity.id
_entity.type
_entity.pdbx_description
1 polymer ?
#
loop_
_entity_poly.entity_id
_entity_poly.type
_entity_poly.pdbx_seq_one_letter_code
_entity_poly.pdbx_strand_id
1 'polypeptide(L)'
;MNGAKRIIVEYGDGVRREADFEKLSKQGQVELSVLGLCEAPLPETGKKYALFRWKDGWNEVLAVNEKAKEVLRFYSIERMEDIGRFSLEIEGGNPDLYIVKRNPDQVKEILLVGSENNTQSYVMEEKATIREGGKVEHFYYDKTKPNFKREDASAASESYDAIVNAVEGELKKAGLDASELLAKDEDERAKTYKALSRALSLYGMQSQQDVYGFIQIAIEKLAAGVEDIY
;
A
#
# COMPACT_ATOMS: atom_id res chain seq x y z
N MET A 1 -15.37 13.40 15.58
CA MET A 1 -14.31 14.40 15.86
C MET A 1 -14.12 15.25 14.62
N ASN A 2 -14.02 16.56 14.81
CA ASN A 2 -13.84 17.56 13.74
C ASN A 2 -12.43 17.43 13.13
N GLY A 3 -12.31 17.50 11.80
CA GLY A 3 -11.02 17.55 11.11
C GLY A 3 -10.17 18.75 11.53
N ALA A 4 -8.89 18.75 11.14
CA ALA A 4 -7.99 19.86 11.45
C ALA A 4 -8.50 21.15 10.79
N LYS A 5 -8.88 22.15 11.60
CA LYS A 5 -9.48 23.40 11.10
C LYS A 5 -8.45 24.49 10.79
N ARG A 6 -7.36 24.52 11.55
CA ARG A 6 -6.34 25.56 11.47
C ARG A 6 -4.95 25.03 11.79
N ILE A 7 -3.95 25.74 11.30
CA ILE A 7 -2.55 25.59 11.69
C ILE A 7 -2.11 26.81 12.46
N ILE A 8 -1.36 26.55 13.52
CA ILE A 8 -0.69 27.57 14.32
C ILE A 8 0.80 27.25 14.23
N VAL A 9 1.58 28.16 13.64
CA VAL A 9 3.04 28.08 13.61
C VAL A 9 3.58 29.06 14.65
N GLU A 10 4.29 28.53 15.65
CA GLU A 10 5.02 29.32 16.63
C GLU A 10 6.50 29.31 16.27
N TYR A 11 7.04 30.51 16.02
CA TYR A 11 8.45 30.71 15.69
C TYR A 11 9.27 30.85 16.98
N GLY A 12 10.59 30.64 16.89
CA GLY A 12 11.49 30.69 18.06
C GLY A 12 11.60 32.07 18.73
N ASP A 13 11.12 33.13 18.09
CA ASP A 13 10.99 34.48 18.64
C ASP A 13 9.65 34.71 19.37
N GLY A 14 8.81 33.67 19.47
CA GLY A 14 7.49 33.71 20.09
C GLY A 14 6.39 34.27 19.19
N VAL A 15 6.69 34.64 17.94
CA VAL A 15 5.66 35.07 16.97
C VAL A 15 4.78 33.87 16.62
N ARG A 16 3.47 34.09 16.58
CA ARG A 16 2.48 33.10 16.14
C ARG A 16 1.83 33.54 14.84
N ARG A 17 1.73 32.60 13.89
CA ARG A 17 0.93 32.77 12.67
C ARG A 17 -0.15 31.70 12.61
N GLU A 18 -1.36 32.11 12.29
CA GLU A 18 -2.49 31.22 12.09
C GLU A 18 -2.88 31.21 10.60
N ALA A 19 -3.25 30.03 10.10
CA ALA A 19 -3.81 29.86 8.77
C ALA A 19 -4.90 28.79 8.80
N ASP A 20 -5.88 28.91 7.90
CA ASP A 20 -6.90 27.87 7.70
C ASP A 20 -6.22 26.62 7.11
N PHE A 21 -6.53 25.45 7.66
CA PHE A 21 -5.88 24.20 7.24
C PHE A 21 -6.19 23.86 5.78
N GLU A 22 -7.42 24.14 5.33
CA GLU A 22 -7.88 23.92 3.96
C GLU A 22 -7.11 24.76 2.92
N LYS A 23 -6.46 25.85 3.35
CA LYS A 23 -5.64 26.70 2.46
C LYS A 23 -4.21 26.19 2.27
N LEU A 24 -3.82 25.13 2.97
CA LEU A 24 -2.56 24.46 2.69
C LEU A 24 -2.57 23.79 1.32
N SER A 25 -1.40 23.73 0.70
CA SER A 25 -1.19 22.80 -0.41
C SER A 25 -1.39 21.35 0.05
N LYS A 26 -1.80 20.46 -0.87
CA LYS A 26 -1.87 19.02 -0.60
C LYS A 26 -0.54 18.49 -0.04
N GLN A 27 0.58 18.95 -0.58
CA GLN A 27 1.92 18.61 -0.09
C GLN A 27 2.12 18.98 1.39
N GLY A 28 1.70 20.19 1.80
CA GLY A 28 1.77 20.61 3.20
C GLY A 28 0.90 19.76 4.13
N GLN A 29 -0.29 19.35 3.67
CA GLN A 29 -1.16 18.45 4.43
C GLN A 29 -0.53 17.05 4.57
N VAL A 30 0.12 16.54 3.52
CA VAL A 30 0.86 15.26 3.56
C VAL A 30 1.98 15.33 4.60
N GLU A 31 2.81 16.37 4.56
CA GLU A 31 3.94 16.55 5.48
C GLU A 31 3.49 16.58 6.94
N LEU A 32 2.39 17.28 7.24
CA LEU A 32 1.83 17.32 8.58
C LEU A 32 1.23 15.98 9.02
N SER A 33 0.65 15.22 8.09
CA SER A 33 0.13 13.88 8.39
C SER A 33 1.25 12.89 8.74
N VAL A 34 2.40 12.98 8.07
CA VAL A 34 3.61 12.19 8.37
C VAL A 34 4.13 12.49 9.78
N LEU A 35 3.99 13.73 10.23
CA LEU A 35 4.31 14.15 11.60
C LEU A 35 3.24 13.77 12.63
N GLY A 36 2.14 13.14 12.22
CA GLY A 36 1.02 12.78 13.08
C GLY A 36 0.17 13.96 13.56
N LEU A 37 0.30 15.13 12.93
CA LEU A 37 -0.37 16.37 13.32
C LEU A 37 -1.78 16.50 12.71
N CYS A 38 -2.06 15.76 11.63
CA CYS A 38 -3.38 15.69 11.01
C CYS A 38 -3.63 14.31 10.40
N GLU A 39 -4.84 14.10 9.89
CA GLU A 39 -5.13 12.89 9.10
C GLU A 39 -4.49 13.00 7.72
N ALA A 40 -4.11 11.86 7.15
CA ALA A 40 -3.56 11.79 5.81
C ALA A 40 -4.67 12.08 4.79
N PRO A 41 -4.49 13.02 3.85
CA PRO A 41 -5.51 13.30 2.85
C PRO A 41 -5.68 12.10 1.91
N LEU A 42 -6.82 12.01 1.23
CA LEU A 42 -7.04 10.91 0.29
C LEU A 42 -6.04 11.00 -0.87
N PRO A 43 -5.51 9.87 -1.33
CA PRO A 43 -4.58 9.87 -2.45
C PRO A 43 -5.28 10.22 -3.75
N GLU A 44 -4.50 10.68 -4.72
CA GLU A 44 -4.97 10.82 -6.10
C GLU A 44 -5.31 9.43 -6.69
N THR A 45 -6.35 9.39 -7.51
CA THR A 45 -6.83 8.17 -8.18
C THR A 45 -5.82 7.67 -9.21
N GLY A 46 -5.86 6.37 -9.54
CA GLY A 46 -5.07 5.79 -10.63
C GLY A 46 -3.67 5.25 -10.27
N LYS A 47 -3.34 5.11 -8.98
CA LYS A 47 -2.07 4.50 -8.57
C LYS A 47 -2.13 2.97 -8.58
N LYS A 48 -0.96 2.34 -8.77
CA LYS A 48 -0.76 0.91 -8.50
C LYS A 48 -0.22 0.74 -7.09
N TYR A 49 -0.46 -0.42 -6.50
CA TYR A 49 -0.01 -0.75 -5.15
C TYR A 49 0.65 -2.12 -5.10
N ALA A 50 1.72 -2.22 -4.32
CA ALA A 50 2.25 -3.50 -3.86
C ALA A 50 1.75 -3.75 -2.43
N LEU A 51 1.13 -4.90 -2.20
CA LEU A 51 0.71 -5.37 -0.89
C LEU A 51 1.62 -6.52 -0.44
N PHE A 52 2.34 -6.30 0.64
CA PHE A 52 3.20 -7.28 1.29
C PHE A 52 2.41 -7.97 2.39
N ARG A 53 2.19 -9.28 2.27
CA ARG A 53 1.54 -10.09 3.30
C ARG A 53 2.61 -10.78 4.13
N TRP A 54 2.59 -10.52 5.42
CA TRP A 54 3.56 -11.03 6.38
C TRP A 54 3.05 -12.31 7.04
N LYS A 55 3.97 -13.18 7.50
CA LYS A 55 3.64 -14.45 8.18
C LYS A 55 2.84 -14.27 9.47
N ASP A 56 2.94 -13.11 10.11
CA ASP A 56 2.21 -12.74 11.33
C ASP A 56 0.81 -12.16 11.08
N GLY A 57 0.37 -12.12 9.82
CA GLY A 57 -0.95 -11.61 9.42
C GLY A 57 -0.99 -10.09 9.20
N TRP A 58 0.11 -9.37 9.38
CA TRP A 58 0.20 -7.97 8.98
C TRP A 58 0.19 -7.85 7.46
N ASN A 59 -0.29 -6.72 6.96
CA ASN A 59 -0.20 -6.39 5.54
C ASN A 59 0.35 -4.97 5.38
N GLU A 60 1.43 -4.81 4.63
CA GLU A 60 2.01 -3.50 4.31
C GLU A 60 1.70 -3.10 2.87
N VAL A 61 1.16 -1.91 2.70
CA VAL A 61 0.80 -1.31 1.41
C VAL A 61 1.86 -0.30 1.00
N LEU A 62 2.28 -0.38 -0.24
CA LEU A 62 3.20 0.58 -0.86
C LEU A 62 2.60 1.07 -2.17
N ALA A 63 2.45 2.39 -2.34
CA ALA A 63 2.15 2.95 -3.65
C ALA A 63 3.37 2.78 -4.56
N VAL A 64 3.14 2.30 -5.77
CA VAL A 64 4.19 2.07 -6.75
C VAL A 64 3.88 2.85 -8.03
N ASN A 65 4.89 2.97 -8.89
CA ASN A 65 4.75 3.64 -10.17
C ASN A 65 3.60 3.04 -10.99
N GLU A 66 2.75 3.88 -11.59
CA GLU A 66 1.62 3.46 -12.43
C GLU A 66 2.08 2.59 -13.62
N LYS A 67 3.33 2.80 -14.07
CA LYS A 67 3.97 2.05 -15.16
C LYS A 67 4.64 0.76 -14.69
N ALA A 68 4.53 0.41 -13.40
CA ALA A 68 5.01 -0.87 -12.89
C ALA A 68 4.28 -2.02 -13.59
N LYS A 69 5.05 -2.94 -14.17
CA LYS A 69 4.54 -4.09 -14.93
C LYS A 69 4.48 -5.37 -14.10
N GLU A 70 5.56 -5.65 -13.37
CA GLU A 70 5.72 -6.85 -12.57
C GLU A 70 6.89 -6.72 -11.59
N VAL A 71 6.97 -7.67 -10.66
CA VAL A 71 8.11 -7.79 -9.75
C VAL A 71 9.33 -8.27 -10.55
N LEU A 72 10.43 -7.53 -10.44
CA LEU A 72 11.70 -7.92 -11.05
C LEU A 72 12.49 -8.80 -10.07
N ARG A 73 12.66 -8.36 -8.83
CA ARG A 73 13.40 -9.09 -7.80
C ARG A 73 12.92 -8.75 -6.39
N PHE A 74 12.92 -9.74 -5.51
CA PHE A 74 12.83 -9.57 -4.06
C PHE A 74 13.92 -10.40 -3.38
N TYR A 75 14.81 -9.74 -2.66
CA TYR A 75 15.94 -10.36 -1.98
C TYR A 75 16.30 -9.61 -0.71
N SER A 76 16.90 -10.30 0.26
CA SER A 76 17.50 -9.67 1.43
C SER A 76 19.02 -9.75 1.37
N ILE A 77 19.67 -8.80 2.02
CA ILE A 77 21.12 -8.83 2.22
C ILE A 77 21.37 -8.90 3.72
N GLU A 78 21.98 -9.98 4.17
CA GLU A 78 22.48 -10.12 5.54
C GLU A 78 23.87 -9.46 5.62
N ARG A 79 23.99 -8.44 6.48
CA ARG A 79 25.26 -7.82 6.89
C ARG A 79 25.23 -7.55 8.40
N MET A 80 25.14 -6.28 8.80
CA MET A 80 24.88 -5.88 10.20
C MET A 80 23.38 -5.72 10.47
N GLU A 81 22.58 -5.56 9.42
CA GLU A 81 21.12 -5.42 9.44
C GLU A 81 20.54 -6.26 8.30
N ASP A 82 19.39 -6.90 8.53
CA ASP A 82 18.64 -7.62 7.52
C ASP A 82 17.69 -6.66 6.80
N ILE A 83 18.10 -6.23 5.61
CA ILE A 83 17.33 -5.29 4.79
C ILE A 83 16.82 -6.01 3.54
N GLY A 84 15.51 -5.92 3.30
CA GLY A 84 14.88 -6.38 2.07
C GLY A 84 15.00 -5.34 0.94
N ARG A 85 15.15 -5.83 -0.28
CA ARG A 85 15.18 -5.03 -1.50
C ARG A 85 14.15 -5.56 -2.47
N PHE A 86 13.20 -4.70 -2.79
CA PHE A 86 12.09 -4.99 -3.69
C PHE A 86 12.24 -4.13 -4.94
N SER A 87 12.32 -4.74 -6.11
CA SER A 87 12.38 -4.01 -7.38
C SER A 87 11.26 -4.38 -8.34
N LEU A 88 10.80 -3.37 -9.07
CA LEU A 88 9.73 -3.47 -10.06
C LEU A 88 10.25 -3.13 -11.44
N GLU A 89 9.80 -3.88 -12.44
CA GLU A 89 10.00 -3.51 -13.84
C GLU A 89 9.03 -2.38 -14.23
N ILE A 90 9.56 -1.34 -14.86
CA ILE A 90 8.80 -0.15 -15.26
C ILE A 90 8.71 -0.09 -16.79
N GLU A 91 7.52 0.19 -17.32
CA GLU A 91 7.33 0.39 -18.75
C GLU A 91 8.16 1.54 -19.31
N GLY A 92 9.05 1.24 -20.26
CA GLY A 92 9.84 2.24 -20.98
C GLY A 92 10.84 2.99 -20.11
N GLY A 93 11.24 2.42 -18.97
CA GLY A 93 12.12 3.07 -18.00
C GLY A 93 13.07 2.12 -17.26
N ASN A 94 13.82 2.70 -16.32
CA ASN A 94 14.66 1.93 -15.40
C ASN A 94 13.79 1.28 -14.31
N PRO A 95 14.21 0.14 -13.74
CA PRO A 95 13.52 -0.46 -12.61
C PRO A 95 13.47 0.46 -11.39
N ASP A 96 12.33 0.47 -10.71
CA ASP A 96 12.20 1.13 -9.41
C ASP A 96 12.69 0.18 -8.30
N LEU A 97 13.34 0.74 -7.27
CA LEU A 97 13.88 0.01 -6.14
C LEU A 97 13.33 0.58 -4.82
N TYR A 98 12.79 -0.30 -4.00
CA TYR A 98 12.25 -0.02 -2.69
C TYR A 98 13.00 -0.81 -1.61
N ILE A 99 13.15 -0.17 -0.45
CA ILE A 99 13.77 -0.77 0.72
C ILE A 99 12.69 -1.24 1.69
N VAL A 100 12.73 -2.53 2.01
CA VAL A 100 11.83 -3.16 2.98
C VAL A 100 12.57 -3.26 4.31
N LYS A 101 12.10 -2.49 5.30
CA LYS A 101 12.77 -2.30 6.60
C LYS A 101 12.38 -3.33 7.65
N ARG A 102 11.20 -3.96 7.52
CA ARG A 102 10.80 -5.10 8.35
C ARG A 102 11.56 -6.34 7.91
N ASN A 103 11.64 -7.34 8.79
CA ASN A 103 12.37 -8.59 8.52
C ASN A 103 11.87 -9.26 7.22
N PRO A 104 12.65 -9.20 6.12
CA PRO A 104 12.18 -9.62 4.80
C PRO A 104 11.90 -11.12 4.68
N ASP A 105 12.46 -11.95 5.57
CA ASP A 105 12.20 -13.40 5.62
C ASP A 105 10.74 -13.74 6.04
N GLN A 106 10.01 -12.75 6.57
CA GLN A 106 8.64 -12.89 7.01
C GLN A 106 7.63 -12.53 5.91
N VAL A 107 8.07 -11.99 4.77
CA VAL A 107 7.16 -11.77 3.64
C VAL A 107 6.75 -13.13 3.10
N LYS A 108 5.44 -13.39 3.04
CA LYS A 108 4.86 -14.62 2.47
C LYS A 108 4.47 -14.43 1.01
N GLU A 109 3.90 -13.27 0.69
CA GLU A 109 3.35 -12.97 -0.62
C GLU A 109 3.48 -11.48 -0.89
N ILE A 110 3.73 -11.13 -2.16
CA ILE A 110 3.56 -9.77 -2.66
C ILE A 110 2.46 -9.81 -3.72
N LEU A 111 1.43 -9.01 -3.54
CA LEU A 111 0.39 -8.76 -4.55
C LEU A 111 0.66 -7.42 -5.22
N LEU A 112 0.73 -7.40 -6.55
CA LEU A 112 0.73 -6.16 -7.32
C LEU A 112 -0.70 -5.93 -7.85
N VAL A 113 -1.33 -4.85 -7.42
CA VAL A 113 -2.71 -4.49 -7.77
C VAL A 113 -2.76 -3.12 -8.44
N GLY A 114 -3.75 -2.93 -9.31
CA GLY A 114 -4.02 -1.67 -9.98
C GLY A 114 -5.50 -1.56 -10.36
N SER A 115 -5.89 -0.43 -10.94
CA SER A 115 -7.26 -0.17 -11.41
C SER A 115 -7.67 -1.02 -12.61
N GLU A 116 -6.70 -1.43 -13.43
CA GLU A 116 -6.92 -2.43 -14.48
C GLU A 116 -6.76 -3.82 -13.87
N ASN A 117 -7.64 -4.78 -14.21
CA ASN A 117 -7.73 -6.16 -13.68
C ASN A 117 -6.47 -7.06 -13.85
N ASN A 118 -5.29 -6.47 -13.96
CA ASN A 118 -3.98 -7.09 -14.07
C ASN A 118 -3.34 -7.33 -12.70
N THR A 119 -4.07 -7.98 -11.80
CA THR A 119 -3.51 -8.40 -10.50
C THR A 119 -2.48 -9.50 -10.69
N GLN A 120 -1.36 -9.40 -10.00
CA GLN A 120 -0.30 -10.41 -10.02
C GLN A 120 0.07 -10.80 -8.59
N SER A 121 0.28 -12.09 -8.36
CA SER A 121 0.75 -12.62 -7.08
C SER A 121 2.11 -13.30 -7.20
N TYR A 122 2.93 -13.12 -6.18
CA TYR A 122 4.26 -13.66 -6.05
C TYR A 122 4.46 -14.24 -4.65
N VAL A 123 4.63 -15.57 -4.55
CA VAL A 123 4.97 -16.24 -3.30
C VAL A 123 6.45 -16.04 -2.97
N MET A 124 6.72 -15.62 -1.73
CA MET A 124 8.04 -15.22 -1.23
C MET A 124 8.67 -16.32 -0.37
N GLU A 125 8.99 -17.43 -1.00
CA GLU A 125 9.80 -18.48 -0.40
C GLU A 125 11.27 -18.30 -0.78
N GLU A 126 12.20 -18.50 0.17
CA GLU A 126 13.62 -18.47 -0.13
C GLU A 126 13.97 -19.60 -1.09
N LYS A 127 14.52 -19.25 -2.26
CA LYS A 127 14.85 -20.20 -3.34
C LYS A 127 16.33 -20.30 -3.64
N ALA A 128 17.12 -19.30 -3.25
CA ALA A 128 18.57 -19.33 -3.40
C ALA A 128 19.25 -18.46 -2.36
N THR A 129 20.42 -18.91 -1.91
CA THR A 129 21.33 -18.13 -1.07
C THR A 129 22.67 -18.01 -1.77
N ILE A 130 23.21 -16.79 -1.88
CA ILE A 130 24.54 -16.54 -2.47
C ILE A 130 25.43 -15.92 -1.40
N ARG A 131 26.64 -16.46 -1.24
CA ARG A 131 27.64 -15.95 -0.30
C ARG A 131 28.85 -15.45 -1.08
N GLU A 132 29.14 -14.16 -0.95
CA GLU A 132 30.27 -13.50 -1.59
C GLU A 132 31.04 -12.66 -0.57
N GLY A 133 32.21 -13.15 -0.14
CA GLY A 133 32.96 -12.53 0.95
C GLY A 133 32.17 -12.53 2.26
N GLY A 134 31.98 -11.35 2.86
CA GLY A 134 31.18 -11.15 4.08
C GLY A 134 29.71 -10.78 3.85
N LYS A 135 29.20 -10.95 2.62
CA LYS A 135 27.83 -10.62 2.23
C LYS A 135 27.08 -11.91 1.94
N VAL A 136 25.90 -12.08 2.54
CA VAL A 136 24.96 -13.15 2.20
C VAL A 136 23.72 -12.52 1.57
N GLU A 137 23.29 -13.02 0.41
CA GLU A 137 22.05 -12.62 -0.24
C GLU A 137 21.07 -13.78 -0.28
N HIS A 138 19.86 -13.56 0.22
CA HIS A 138 18.76 -14.51 0.16
C HIS A 138 17.76 -14.05 -0.91
N PHE A 139 17.53 -14.87 -1.92
CA PHE A 139 16.63 -14.57 -3.03
C PHE A 139 15.30 -15.28 -2.83
N TYR A 140 14.23 -14.49 -2.77
CA TYR A 140 12.85 -14.96 -2.68
C TYR A 140 12.17 -14.90 -4.04
N TYR A 141 12.48 -13.88 -4.84
CA TYR A 141 12.02 -13.75 -6.22
C TYR A 141 13.10 -13.16 -7.13
N ASP A 142 13.27 -13.71 -8.33
CA ASP A 142 14.11 -13.13 -9.39
C ASP A 142 13.58 -13.53 -10.78
N LYS A 143 12.93 -12.59 -11.48
CA LYS A 143 12.34 -12.81 -12.82
C LYS A 143 13.34 -13.34 -13.84
N THR A 144 14.63 -13.02 -13.69
CA THR A 144 15.66 -13.43 -14.66
C THR A 144 16.04 -14.91 -14.55
N LYS A 145 15.50 -15.61 -13.55
CA LYS A 145 15.85 -16.99 -13.22
C LYS A 145 14.65 -17.92 -13.46
N PRO A 146 14.83 -19.05 -14.15
CA PRO A 146 13.72 -19.92 -14.56
C PRO A 146 12.96 -20.59 -13.41
N ASN A 147 13.59 -20.71 -12.23
CA ASN A 147 13.00 -21.36 -11.05
C ASN A 147 12.10 -20.42 -10.23
N PHE A 148 12.03 -19.15 -10.61
CA PHE A 148 11.22 -18.15 -9.95
C PHE A 148 10.05 -17.82 -10.86
N LYS A 149 8.88 -18.34 -10.49
CA LYS A 149 7.63 -18.13 -11.21
C LYS A 149 6.69 -17.33 -10.32
N ARG A 150 5.96 -16.42 -10.94
CA ARG A 150 4.76 -15.82 -10.35
C ARG A 150 3.63 -16.85 -10.32
N GLU A 151 2.65 -16.61 -9.47
CA GLU A 151 1.42 -17.39 -9.45
C GLU A 151 0.64 -17.21 -10.75
N ASP A 152 -0.24 -18.17 -11.08
CA ASP A 152 -1.14 -18.00 -12.20
C ASP A 152 -2.19 -16.91 -11.93
N ALA A 153 -2.87 -16.47 -12.99
CA ALA A 153 -3.83 -15.37 -12.91
C ALA A 153 -5.02 -15.69 -11.99
N SER A 154 -5.42 -16.97 -11.88
CA SER A 154 -6.53 -17.38 -11.01
C SER A 154 -6.13 -17.24 -9.55
N ALA A 155 -4.98 -17.79 -9.16
CA ALA A 155 -4.45 -17.68 -7.80
C ALA A 155 -4.18 -16.22 -7.40
N ALA A 156 -3.73 -15.39 -8.34
CA ALA A 156 -3.56 -13.96 -8.12
C ALA A 156 -4.91 -13.24 -7.89
N SER A 157 -5.94 -13.58 -8.67
CA SER A 157 -7.30 -13.04 -8.47
C SER A 157 -7.87 -13.47 -7.13
N GLU A 158 -7.80 -14.76 -6.79
CA GLU A 158 -8.32 -15.30 -5.52
C GLU A 158 -7.69 -14.60 -4.31
N SER A 159 -6.39 -14.35 -4.36
CA SER A 159 -5.66 -13.67 -3.28
C SER A 159 -6.11 -12.22 -3.11
N TYR A 160 -6.38 -11.51 -4.21
CA TYR A 160 -6.90 -10.15 -4.15
C TYR A 160 -8.39 -10.12 -3.75
N ASP A 161 -9.20 -11.02 -4.28
CA ASP A 161 -10.62 -11.18 -3.93
C ASP A 161 -10.79 -11.49 -2.44
N ALA A 162 -9.88 -12.27 -1.83
CA ALA A 162 -9.90 -12.50 -0.40
C ALA A 162 -9.78 -11.21 0.42
N ILE A 163 -8.96 -10.24 -0.02
CA ILE A 163 -8.81 -8.95 0.66
C ILE A 163 -9.99 -8.04 0.38
N VAL A 164 -10.48 -8.02 -0.85
CA VAL A 164 -11.67 -7.25 -1.25
C VAL A 164 -12.90 -7.72 -0.45
N ASN A 165 -13.07 -9.04 -0.31
CA ASN A 165 -14.13 -9.64 0.52
C ASN A 165 -13.95 -9.31 2.01
N ALA A 166 -12.71 -9.20 2.50
CA ALA A 166 -12.45 -8.76 3.87
C ALA A 166 -12.86 -7.28 4.07
N VAL A 167 -12.57 -6.40 3.10
CA VAL A 167 -13.05 -5.02 3.09
C VAL A 167 -14.58 -4.97 3.09
N GLU A 168 -15.23 -5.74 2.22
CA GLU A 168 -16.69 -5.84 2.15
C GLU A 168 -17.29 -6.31 3.49
N GLY A 169 -16.68 -7.30 4.12
CA GLY A 169 -17.09 -7.81 5.43
C GLY A 169 -17.04 -6.74 6.53
N GLU A 170 -15.99 -5.91 6.54
CA GLU A 170 -15.88 -4.81 7.51
C GLU A 170 -16.85 -3.65 7.19
N LEU A 171 -17.12 -3.36 5.91
CA LEU A 171 -18.16 -2.40 5.52
C LEU A 171 -19.55 -2.83 5.98
N LYS A 172 -19.90 -4.10 5.76
CA LYS A 172 -21.18 -4.68 6.21
C LYS A 172 -21.33 -4.60 7.73
N LYS A 173 -20.26 -4.85 8.50
CA LYS A 173 -20.26 -4.69 9.97
C LYS A 173 -20.50 -3.23 10.39
N ALA A 174 -20.03 -2.27 9.60
CA ALA A 174 -20.26 -0.86 9.81
C ALA A 174 -21.64 -0.38 9.30
N GLY A 175 -22.41 -1.26 8.65
CA GLY A 175 -23.72 -0.92 8.05
C GLY A 175 -23.60 0.02 6.85
N LEU A 176 -22.51 -0.09 6.10
CA LEU A 176 -22.23 0.73 4.91
C LEU A 176 -22.14 -0.15 3.66
N ASP A 177 -22.61 0.37 2.54
CA ASP A 177 -22.26 -0.17 1.21
C ASP A 177 -21.13 0.62 0.53
N ALA A 178 -20.53 0.01 -0.50
CA ALA A 178 -19.39 0.58 -1.20
C ALA A 178 -19.73 1.89 -1.95
N SER A 179 -20.89 1.96 -2.60
CA SER A 179 -21.34 3.12 -3.36
C SER A 179 -21.73 4.28 -2.44
N GLU A 180 -22.40 3.99 -1.32
CA GLU A 180 -22.67 4.94 -0.24
C GLU A 180 -21.38 5.55 0.31
N LEU A 181 -20.36 4.72 0.57
CA LEU A 181 -19.08 5.20 1.06
C LEU A 181 -18.38 6.09 0.03
N LEU A 182 -18.40 5.73 -1.26
CA LEU A 182 -17.81 6.56 -2.31
C LEU A 182 -18.51 7.91 -2.49
N ALA A 183 -19.81 7.99 -2.20
CA ALA A 183 -20.60 9.21 -2.28
C ALA A 183 -20.41 10.16 -1.08
N LYS A 184 -19.78 9.72 0.00
CA LYS A 184 -19.46 10.55 1.17
C LYS A 184 -18.41 11.61 0.85
N ASP A 185 -18.39 12.68 1.66
CA ASP A 185 -17.32 13.66 1.59
C ASP A 185 -15.95 13.06 1.95
N GLU A 186 -14.89 13.77 1.58
CA GLU A 186 -13.51 13.30 1.75
C GLU A 186 -13.15 12.98 3.21
N ASP A 187 -13.62 13.80 4.16
CA ASP A 187 -13.31 13.63 5.58
C ASP A 187 -14.00 12.38 6.16
N GLU A 188 -15.26 12.14 5.79
CA GLU A 188 -15.97 10.92 6.19
C GLU A 188 -15.37 9.65 5.58
N ARG A 189 -14.95 9.71 4.31
CA ARG A 189 -14.25 8.59 3.65
C ARG A 189 -12.92 8.29 4.32
N ALA A 190 -12.09 9.31 4.56
CA ALA A 190 -10.79 9.13 5.21
C ALA A 190 -10.91 8.50 6.61
N LYS A 191 -11.91 8.91 7.40
CA LYS A 191 -12.20 8.29 8.72
C LYS A 191 -12.57 6.82 8.59
N THR A 192 -13.39 6.49 7.60
CA THR A 192 -13.80 5.10 7.35
C THR A 192 -12.61 4.27 6.89
N TYR A 193 -11.75 4.79 6.00
CA TYR A 193 -10.55 4.09 5.52
C TYR A 193 -9.56 3.84 6.64
N LYS A 194 -9.43 4.78 7.58
CA LYS A 194 -8.64 4.62 8.80
C LYS A 194 -9.19 3.54 9.73
N ALA A 195 -10.52 3.41 9.82
CA ALA A 195 -11.14 2.35 10.61
C ALA A 195 -10.92 0.98 9.96
N LEU A 196 -11.15 0.89 8.64
CA LEU A 196 -10.92 -0.32 7.85
C LEU A 196 -9.47 -0.77 7.90
N SER A 197 -8.50 0.15 7.76
CA SER A 197 -7.08 -0.19 7.81
C SER A 197 -6.69 -0.85 9.13
N ARG A 198 -7.22 -0.35 10.26
CA ARG A 198 -6.99 -0.94 11.58
C ARG A 198 -7.65 -2.30 11.73
N ALA A 199 -8.90 -2.44 11.30
CA ALA A 199 -9.64 -3.69 11.39
C ALA A 199 -8.97 -4.82 10.57
N LEU A 200 -8.39 -4.46 9.43
CA LEU A 200 -7.75 -5.39 8.49
C LEU A 200 -6.23 -5.51 8.68
N SER A 201 -5.66 -4.87 9.70
CA SER A 201 -4.20 -4.83 9.91
C SER A 201 -3.41 -4.41 8.67
N LEU A 202 -3.92 -3.38 7.96
CA LEU A 202 -3.29 -2.75 6.80
C LEU A 202 -2.48 -1.52 7.24
N TYR A 203 -1.20 -1.51 6.90
CA TYR A 203 -0.28 -0.44 7.27
C TYR A 203 0.45 0.10 6.05
N GLY A 204 0.78 1.38 6.04
CA GLY A 204 1.58 1.96 4.96
C GLY A 204 3.04 1.62 5.18
N MET A 205 3.73 1.11 4.16
CA MET A 205 5.18 0.91 4.22
C MET A 205 5.92 2.26 4.33
N GLN A 206 5.41 3.28 3.63
CA GLN A 206 5.98 4.63 3.62
C GLN A 206 4.97 5.68 4.07
N SER A 207 3.72 5.58 3.59
CA SER A 207 2.68 6.56 3.87
C SER A 207 1.34 5.88 4.15
N GLN A 208 0.59 6.42 5.10
CA GLN A 208 -0.77 5.98 5.37
C GLN A 208 -1.71 6.24 4.18
N GLN A 209 -1.37 7.21 3.32
CA GLN A 209 -2.12 7.49 2.09
C GLN A 209 -2.12 6.29 1.14
N ASP A 210 -1.04 5.50 1.14
CA ASP A 210 -0.95 4.33 0.27
C ASP A 210 -2.03 3.32 0.64
N VAL A 211 -2.25 3.12 1.95
CA VAL A 211 -3.31 2.26 2.48
C VAL A 211 -4.68 2.79 2.07
N TYR A 212 -4.92 4.09 2.20
CA TYR A 212 -6.21 4.68 1.85
C TYR A 212 -6.52 4.54 0.37
N GLY A 213 -5.51 4.63 -0.49
CA GLY A 213 -5.70 4.45 -1.92
C GLY A 213 -5.88 3.00 -2.32
N PHE A 214 -5.19 2.08 -1.66
CA PHE A 214 -5.46 0.65 -1.82
C PHE A 214 -6.89 0.30 -1.40
N ILE A 215 -7.35 0.82 -0.26
CA ILE A 215 -8.74 0.63 0.21
C ILE A 215 -9.74 1.24 -0.78
N GLN A 216 -9.46 2.44 -1.31
CA GLN A 216 -10.28 3.07 -2.35
C GLN A 216 -10.45 2.15 -3.56
N ILE A 217 -9.37 1.57 -4.10
CA ILE A 217 -9.45 0.66 -5.26
C ILE A 217 -10.28 -0.59 -4.93
N ALA A 218 -10.11 -1.16 -3.72
CA ALA A 218 -10.93 -2.30 -3.30
C ALA A 218 -12.43 -1.95 -3.23
N ILE A 219 -12.77 -0.76 -2.74
CA ILE A 219 -14.15 -0.26 -2.68
C ILE A 219 -14.70 0.01 -4.07
N GLU A 220 -13.91 0.61 -4.97
CA GLU A 220 -14.29 0.84 -6.36
C GLU A 220 -14.58 -0.48 -7.08
N LYS A 221 -13.77 -1.53 -6.84
CA LYS A 221 -14.04 -2.87 -7.36
C LYS A 221 -15.36 -3.44 -6.84
N LEU A 222 -15.64 -3.28 -5.55
CA LEU A 222 -16.91 -3.71 -4.95
C LEU A 222 -18.10 -2.97 -5.57
N ALA A 223 -18.00 -1.67 -5.76
CA ALA A 223 -19.06 -0.86 -6.37
C ALA A 223 -19.31 -1.26 -7.83
N ALA A 224 -18.25 -1.49 -8.62
CA ALA A 224 -18.36 -1.92 -10.02
C ALA A 224 -19.00 -3.31 -10.15
N GLY A 225 -18.71 -4.24 -9.22
CA GLY A 225 -19.33 -5.57 -9.20
C GLY A 225 -20.83 -5.58 -8.89
N VAL A 226 -21.40 -4.48 -8.41
CA VAL A 226 -22.85 -4.32 -8.15
C VAL A 226 -23.62 -3.93 -9.43
N GLU A 227 -22.97 -3.30 -10.41
CA GLU A 227 -23.62 -2.83 -11.64
C GLU A 227 -23.91 -3.95 -12.65
N ASP A 228 -23.29 -5.13 -12.53
CA ASP A 228 -23.49 -6.27 -13.44
C ASP A 228 -24.75 -7.14 -13.12
N ILE A 229 -25.61 -6.67 -12.21
CA ILE A 229 -26.84 -7.39 -11.79
C ILE A 229 -28.09 -6.51 -11.92
N TYR A 230 -28.36 -5.91 -13.09
CA TYR A 230 -29.69 -5.39 -13.44
C TYR A 230 -29.98 -5.46 -14.95
#